data_AF-A0A938RYJ2-F1
#
_entry.id   AF-A0A938RYJ2-F1
#
_cell.length_a   1.000
_cell.length_b   1.000
_cell.length_c   1.000
_cell.angle_alpha   90.00
_cell.angle_beta   90.00
_cell.angle_gamma   90.00
#
_symmetry.space_group_name_H-M   'P 1'
#
loop_
_entity.id
_entity.type
_entity.pdbx_description
1 polymer ?
#
loop_
_entity_poly.entity_id
_entity_poly.type
_entity_poly.pdbx_seq_one_letter_code
_entity_poly.pdbx_strand_id
1 'polypeptide(L)'
;MARYGLSFWAAGVLAAAVGLLAAAPARALVEHPNTPEYPDSEGTPPDKPPDAVVGRWSYNASAVAIAPNDAPPGYQTQYFITTRHQGGGMGATVNFGGTDYLAGDLFVHPTADLRIGLVTDLSGQPAYLGNWAACYTATDETSQGSPAVIGGFGKSRGTAYPNYYTWAGSDNLTLRWGRNALVTSDRVAANTWFGETYTSDVLIAYFDDYTSAGRVAYEAAVAEYDSGGGWFLPVGGEWKLAAVSAYAEHAAAGQSWFKGNPLPGEGDALAPIRISSYANWIDGVLKRSTWNLPAGGLWADAGNWSAGVPNAKDGWAVFSDSVAGARTVTVGANTKLGTLRFDAAGDVVIAATGGGNLEFTVTIDSAVLEVFARQGSGALTISAPVKLSSPLLVNHNSGGLLTISGAISGARSLTKSGSGTLVLASANSYSGGTRINQGTLRVTAAGALGFIGTTVALAGGTLDVRSDTSVTYANNLRASASSGINVDRASSGSNRTVTFSALTTEGELTLTITGANGYGLAVSGATSITNLPTAGTLTVNTAGADVKFSGGVTLGVGTLAKTGPKT
;
A
#
# COMPACT_ATOMS: atom_id res chain seq x y z
N MET A 1 -58.94 -14.03 17.95
CA MET A 1 -58.65 -15.16 18.85
C MET A 1 -57.70 -16.10 18.12
N ALA A 2 -56.55 -16.37 18.74
CA ALA A 2 -55.59 -17.46 18.44
C ALA A 2 -54.86 -17.42 17.09
N ARG A 3 -53.58 -17.81 16.95
CA ARG A 3 -52.40 -18.13 17.79
C ARG A 3 -51.32 -18.54 16.76
N TYR A 4 -50.04 -18.38 17.07
CA TYR A 4 -48.81 -19.06 16.57
C TYR A 4 -47.72 -17.98 16.44
N GLY A 5 -46.59 -17.94 17.15
CA GLY A 5 -45.99 -18.78 18.16
C GLY A 5 -44.57 -18.23 18.37
N LEU A 6 -44.37 -17.45 19.44
CA LEU A 6 -43.06 -17.02 19.91
C LEU A 6 -42.38 -18.19 20.61
N SER A 7 -41.17 -18.55 20.20
CA SER A 7 -40.30 -19.46 20.94
C SER A 7 -39.05 -18.72 21.41
N PHE A 8 -39.00 -18.51 22.72
CA PHE A 8 -37.80 -18.19 23.50
C PHE A 8 -36.84 -19.38 23.50
N TRP A 9 -35.54 -19.11 23.38
CA TRP A 9 -34.51 -19.79 24.15
C TRP A 9 -33.50 -18.74 24.62
N ALA A 10 -33.62 -18.38 25.90
CA ALA A 10 -32.53 -17.79 26.66
C ALA A 10 -31.61 -18.93 27.09
N ALA A 11 -30.34 -18.86 26.72
CA ALA A 11 -29.28 -19.56 27.41
C ALA A 11 -28.24 -18.49 27.79
N GLY A 12 -28.19 -18.20 29.08
CA GLY A 12 -27.36 -17.15 29.64
C GLY A 12 -25.88 -17.42 29.38
N VAL A 13 -25.18 -16.40 28.89
CA VAL A 13 -23.74 -16.30 29.07
C VAL A 13 -23.55 -15.47 30.33
N LEU A 14 -23.25 -16.17 31.42
CA LEU A 14 -22.76 -15.57 32.65
C LEU A 14 -21.49 -14.79 32.29
N ALA A 15 -21.53 -13.47 32.46
CA ALA A 15 -20.38 -12.61 32.34
C ALA A 15 -19.36 -12.99 33.43
N ALA A 16 -18.37 -13.82 33.08
CA ALA A 16 -17.12 -13.85 33.80
C ALA A 16 -16.26 -12.70 33.27
N ALA A 17 -16.46 -11.52 33.85
CA ALA A 17 -15.48 -10.45 33.79
C ALA A 17 -14.25 -10.91 34.60
N VAL A 18 -13.44 -11.79 34.02
CA VAL A 18 -12.05 -11.94 34.44
C VAL A 18 -11.34 -10.78 33.77
N GLY A 19 -11.15 -9.69 34.51
CA GLY A 19 -10.16 -8.70 34.16
C GLY A 19 -8.82 -9.42 34.09
N LEU A 20 -8.40 -9.81 32.89
CA LEU A 20 -6.98 -9.95 32.61
C LEU A 20 -6.43 -8.53 32.77
N LEU A 21 -5.85 -8.23 33.93
CA LEU A 21 -4.73 -7.30 33.94
C LEU A 21 -3.71 -7.91 32.98
N ALA A 22 -3.64 -7.38 31.76
CA ALA A 22 -2.51 -7.62 30.90
C ALA A 22 -1.28 -7.16 31.70
N ALA A 23 -0.50 -8.13 32.18
CA ALA A 23 0.78 -7.81 32.81
C ALA A 23 1.58 -7.00 31.80
N ALA A 24 2.19 -5.90 32.25
CA ALA A 24 3.10 -5.14 31.39
C ALA A 24 4.12 -6.09 30.76
N PRO A 25 4.44 -5.96 29.46
CA PRO A 25 5.40 -6.84 28.82
C PRO A 25 6.71 -6.82 29.59
N ALA A 26 7.34 -7.99 29.73
CA ALA A 26 8.67 -8.08 30.32
C ALA A 26 9.64 -7.17 29.55
N ARG A 27 10.61 -6.60 30.26
CA ARG A 27 11.58 -5.64 29.71
C ARG A 27 12.98 -6.22 29.83
N ALA A 28 13.79 -6.05 28.80
CA ALA A 28 15.23 -6.32 28.87
C ALA A 28 16.00 -5.25 28.09
N LEU A 29 17.02 -4.68 28.73
CA LEU A 29 18.07 -3.93 28.02
C LEU A 29 19.13 -4.93 27.57
N VAL A 30 19.60 -4.84 26.34
CA VAL A 30 20.73 -5.64 25.88
C VAL A 30 22.00 -5.02 26.46
N GLU A 31 22.48 -5.59 27.56
CA GLU A 31 23.76 -5.21 28.16
C GLU A 31 24.87 -6.16 27.69
N HIS A 32 25.99 -5.59 27.29
CA HIS A 32 27.19 -6.35 26.96
C HIS A 32 27.85 -6.84 28.26
N PRO A 33 28.23 -8.12 28.39
CA PRO A 33 28.69 -8.70 29.65
C PRO A 33 30.05 -8.19 30.18
N ASN A 34 30.69 -7.21 29.53
CA ASN A 34 32.03 -6.71 29.88
C ASN A 34 32.15 -5.18 29.98
N THR A 35 31.07 -4.43 30.18
CA THR A 35 31.17 -3.05 30.65
C THR A 35 30.69 -2.97 32.10
N PRO A 36 31.52 -2.49 33.05
CA PRO A 36 31.01 -2.11 34.36
C PRO A 36 29.95 -1.04 34.13
N GLU A 37 28.82 -1.19 34.83
CA GLU A 37 27.77 -0.21 35.07
C GLU A 37 28.07 1.16 34.43
N TYR A 38 27.29 1.54 33.42
CA TYR A 38 26.79 2.91 33.52
C TYR A 38 25.78 2.82 34.65
N PRO A 39 26.12 3.28 35.87
CA PRO A 39 25.11 3.36 36.88
C PRO A 39 24.06 4.33 36.35
N ASP A 40 22.82 3.93 36.56
CA ASP A 40 21.61 4.72 36.55
C ASP A 40 21.63 5.89 37.58
N SER A 41 22.80 6.47 37.86
CA SER A 41 23.03 7.35 39.01
C SER A 41 23.29 8.84 38.69
N GLU A 42 23.22 9.29 37.43
CA GLU A 42 23.35 10.72 37.11
C GLU A 42 22.28 11.25 36.12
N GLY A 43 21.04 11.43 36.58
CA GLY A 43 20.15 12.51 36.14
C GLY A 43 19.97 12.78 34.62
N THR A 44 20.10 11.79 33.74
CA THR A 44 20.07 11.93 32.27
C THR A 44 18.64 11.86 31.70
N PRO A 45 18.28 12.61 30.63
CA PRO A 45 17.10 12.29 29.83
C PRO A 45 17.25 10.87 29.26
N PRO A 46 16.17 10.09 29.09
CA PRO A 46 16.28 8.64 28.97
C PRO A 46 17.03 8.25 27.69
N ASP A 47 17.97 7.33 27.82
CA ASP A 47 18.84 6.73 26.78
C ASP A 47 18.11 6.05 25.60
N LYS A 48 16.78 6.22 25.54
CA LYS A 48 15.83 5.67 24.59
C LYS A 48 14.47 6.39 24.72
N PRO A 49 13.57 6.27 23.72
CA PRO A 49 12.17 6.68 23.88
C PRO A 49 11.47 5.96 25.05
N PRO A 50 10.33 6.50 25.54
CA PRO A 50 9.47 5.77 26.48
C PRO A 50 9.06 4.40 25.92
N ASP A 51 9.01 3.38 26.77
CA ASP A 51 8.69 2.00 26.34
C ASP A 51 7.32 1.91 25.65
N ALA A 52 6.37 2.74 26.06
CA ALA A 52 5.04 2.80 25.48
C ALA A 52 4.99 3.36 24.04
N VAL A 53 6.12 3.83 23.49
CA VAL A 53 6.24 4.23 22.08
C VAL A 53 6.30 3.00 21.16
N VAL A 54 6.91 1.90 21.62
CA VAL A 54 7.04 0.67 20.84
C VAL A 54 5.98 -0.32 21.29
N GLY A 55 5.16 -0.77 20.34
CA GLY A 55 4.06 -1.68 20.59
C GLY A 55 4.31 -3.08 20.04
N ARG A 56 3.66 -4.07 20.66
CA ARG A 56 3.67 -5.46 20.19
C ARG A 56 2.48 -5.69 19.27
N TRP A 57 2.74 -6.13 18.05
CA TRP A 57 1.72 -6.59 17.11
C TRP A 57 1.47 -8.09 17.30
N SER A 58 0.20 -8.50 17.42
CA SER A 58 -0.17 -9.88 17.80
C SER A 58 0.26 -10.95 16.80
N TYR A 59 0.56 -10.60 15.55
CA TYR A 59 1.06 -11.52 14.53
C TYR A 59 2.59 -11.58 14.50
N ASN A 60 3.19 -11.70 15.69
CA ASN A 60 4.63 -11.84 15.85
C ASN A 60 5.43 -10.73 15.18
N ALA A 61 5.12 -9.49 15.56
CA ALA A 61 5.80 -8.32 15.02
C ALA A 61 5.71 -7.13 15.99
N SER A 62 6.20 -5.98 15.54
CA SER A 62 6.29 -4.75 16.33
C SER A 62 5.60 -3.58 15.61
N ALA A 63 5.32 -2.51 16.34
CA ALA A 63 4.78 -1.27 15.80
C ALA A 63 5.33 -0.08 16.58
N VAL A 64 5.23 1.13 16.01
CA VAL A 64 5.65 2.36 16.67
C VAL A 64 4.50 3.36 16.68
N ALA A 65 4.17 3.90 17.85
CA ALA A 65 3.23 5.01 17.97
C ALA A 65 3.85 6.29 17.39
N ILE A 66 3.15 6.94 16.45
CA ILE A 66 3.63 8.14 15.74
C ILE A 66 2.59 9.25 15.78
N ALA A 67 3.02 10.50 15.62
CA ALA A 67 2.13 11.66 15.53
C ALA A 67 2.64 12.67 14.49
N PRO A 68 1.83 13.67 14.09
CA PRO A 68 2.30 14.78 13.28
C PRO A 68 3.52 15.46 13.90
N ASN A 69 4.49 15.87 13.09
CA ASN A 69 5.70 16.53 13.61
C ASN A 69 5.44 17.91 14.22
N ASP A 70 4.29 18.51 13.90
CA ASP A 70 3.77 19.75 14.45
C ASP A 70 2.69 19.51 15.53
N ALA A 71 2.62 18.30 16.08
CA ALA A 71 1.72 17.98 17.18
C ALA A 71 2.04 18.86 18.41
N PRO A 72 1.04 19.51 19.03
CA PRO A 72 1.27 20.36 20.19
C PRO A 72 1.64 19.54 21.44
N PRO A 73 2.23 20.17 22.49
CA PRO A 73 2.46 19.51 23.76
C PRO A 73 1.19 18.86 24.33
N GLY A 74 1.30 17.63 24.83
CA GLY A 74 0.16 16.86 25.36
C GLY A 74 -0.74 16.22 24.30
N TYR A 75 -0.38 16.28 23.01
CA TYR A 75 -1.11 15.59 21.95
C TYR A 75 -1.16 14.07 22.19
N GLN A 76 -2.35 13.49 22.06
CA GLN A 76 -2.54 12.05 22.07
C GLN A 76 -2.80 11.58 20.64
N THR A 77 -2.08 10.54 20.23
CA THR A 77 -2.15 10.03 18.85
C THR A 77 -3.09 8.83 18.73
N GLN A 78 -3.75 8.69 17.59
CA GLN A 78 -4.44 7.44 17.22
C GLN A 78 -3.58 6.57 16.31
N TYR A 79 -2.36 6.98 15.96
CA TYR A 79 -1.61 6.38 14.88
C TYR A 79 -0.46 5.53 15.37
N PHE A 80 -0.29 4.37 14.73
CA PHE A 80 0.96 3.63 14.76
C PHE A 80 1.42 3.33 13.33
N ILE A 81 2.72 3.12 13.17
CA ILE A 81 3.34 2.72 11.91
C ILE A 81 4.04 1.37 12.10
N THR A 82 4.06 0.58 11.03
CA THR A 82 4.65 -0.74 11.02
C THR A 82 4.84 -1.25 9.58
N THR A 83 5.42 -2.43 9.38
CA THR A 83 5.63 -3.00 8.04
C THR A 83 4.35 -3.59 7.45
N ARG A 84 4.28 -3.70 6.12
CA ARG A 84 3.13 -4.31 5.42
C ARG A 84 3.22 -5.84 5.40
N HIS A 85 4.42 -6.41 5.33
CA HIS A 85 4.64 -7.84 5.10
C HIS A 85 4.23 -8.71 6.28
N GLN A 86 4.16 -8.16 7.49
CA GLN A 86 3.74 -8.93 8.65
C GLN A 86 2.26 -9.34 8.51
N GLY A 87 1.90 -10.47 9.10
CA GLY A 87 0.51 -10.94 9.12
C GLY A 87 -0.45 -10.00 9.87
N GLY A 88 -1.74 -10.30 9.79
CA GLY A 88 -2.78 -9.54 10.47
C GLY A 88 -3.21 -8.28 9.74
N GLY A 89 -4.42 -7.82 10.05
CA GLY A 89 -5.04 -6.65 9.44
C GLY A 89 -5.89 -5.88 10.46
N MET A 90 -6.95 -5.23 9.98
CA MET A 90 -7.94 -4.64 10.86
C MET A 90 -8.47 -5.69 11.86
N GLY A 91 -8.61 -5.30 13.14
CA GLY A 91 -8.99 -6.17 14.24
C GLY A 91 -7.86 -6.97 14.88
N ALA A 92 -6.62 -6.91 14.36
CA ALA A 92 -5.46 -7.48 15.05
C ALA A 92 -5.18 -6.71 16.36
N THR A 93 -4.71 -7.40 17.39
CA THR A 93 -4.38 -6.75 18.66
C THR A 93 -3.01 -6.08 18.58
N VAL A 94 -2.93 -4.85 19.08
CA VAL A 94 -1.69 -4.10 19.26
C VAL A 94 -1.56 -3.66 20.72
N ASN A 95 -0.47 -4.04 21.37
CA ASN A 95 -0.23 -3.70 22.77
C ASN A 95 0.74 -2.53 22.87
N PHE A 96 0.34 -1.43 23.50
CA PHE A 96 1.21 -0.29 23.81
C PHE A 96 1.22 -0.04 25.32
N GLY A 97 2.41 -0.04 25.92
CA GLY A 97 2.56 0.23 27.36
C GLY A 97 1.82 -0.74 28.27
N GLY A 98 1.60 -1.99 27.83
CA GLY A 98 0.84 -2.99 28.58
C GLY A 98 -0.67 -2.96 28.33
N THR A 99 -1.19 -2.00 27.56
CA THR A 99 -2.62 -1.93 27.20
C THR A 99 -2.85 -2.49 25.81
N ASP A 100 -3.83 -3.40 25.69
CA ASP A 100 -4.26 -3.95 24.41
C ASP A 100 -5.26 -3.03 23.71
N TYR A 101 -5.01 -2.78 22.43
CA TYR A 101 -5.87 -2.08 21.49
C TYR A 101 -6.14 -2.97 20.28
N LEU A 102 -7.06 -2.56 19.43
CA LEU A 102 -7.23 -3.15 18.10
C LEU A 102 -6.65 -2.22 17.04
N ALA A 103 -6.07 -2.82 16.00
CA ALA A 103 -5.79 -2.13 14.76
C ALA A 103 -7.12 -1.81 14.07
N GLY A 104 -7.49 -0.53 14.04
CA GLY A 104 -8.57 -0.01 13.22
C GLY A 104 -8.15 0.05 11.74
N ASP A 105 -8.52 1.12 11.05
CA ASP A 105 -8.17 1.31 9.65
C ASP A 105 -6.67 1.24 9.39
N LEU A 106 -6.31 0.59 8.30
CA LEU A 106 -4.94 0.48 7.82
C LEU A 106 -4.77 1.27 6.52
N PHE A 107 -3.74 2.10 6.47
CA PHE A 107 -3.28 2.88 5.33
C PHE A 107 -1.99 2.25 4.82
N VAL A 108 -2.00 1.73 3.60
CA VAL A 108 -0.86 1.00 3.04
C VAL A 108 -0.15 1.88 2.02
N HIS A 109 1.18 1.95 2.10
CA HIS A 109 1.96 2.68 1.10
C HIS A 109 1.84 1.97 -0.27
N PRO A 110 1.70 2.69 -1.40
CA PRO A 110 1.47 2.09 -2.71
C PRO A 110 2.53 1.06 -3.15
N THR A 111 3.78 1.31 -2.78
CA THR A 111 4.98 0.61 -3.29
C THR A 111 5.83 0.02 -2.18
N ALA A 112 5.82 0.64 -0.99
CA ALA A 112 6.74 0.33 0.08
C ALA A 112 6.11 -0.67 1.03
N ASP A 113 6.96 -1.38 1.75
CA ASP A 113 6.55 -2.35 2.77
C ASP A 113 6.15 -1.64 4.08
N LEU A 114 5.28 -0.65 3.97
CA LEU A 114 4.96 0.28 5.05
C LEU A 114 3.44 0.45 5.17
N ARG A 115 2.94 0.45 6.40
CA ARG A 115 1.54 0.77 6.69
C ARG A 115 1.41 1.57 7.98
N ILE A 116 0.40 2.43 8.03
CA ILE A 116 -0.05 3.16 9.22
C ILE A 116 -1.39 2.59 9.63
N GLY A 117 -1.60 2.35 10.92
CA GLY A 117 -2.89 1.94 11.47
C GLY A 117 -3.45 2.93 12.47
N LEU A 118 -4.78 2.93 12.60
CA LEU A 118 -5.47 3.55 13.73
C LEU A 118 -5.50 2.60 14.93
N VAL A 119 -5.41 3.12 16.14
CA VAL A 119 -5.80 2.38 17.35
C VAL A 119 -7.28 2.60 17.66
N THR A 120 -7.95 1.50 17.97
CA THR A 120 -9.27 1.49 18.60
C THR A 120 -9.22 0.73 19.91
N ASP A 121 -10.18 0.96 20.78
CA ASP A 121 -10.37 0.12 21.96
C ASP A 121 -10.85 -1.29 21.54
N LEU A 122 -10.95 -2.20 22.51
CA LEU A 122 -11.39 -3.58 22.26
C LEU A 122 -12.86 -3.68 21.80
N SER A 123 -13.64 -2.60 21.89
CA SER A 123 -15.01 -2.50 21.37
C SER A 123 -15.07 -1.89 19.96
N GLY A 124 -13.92 -1.48 19.40
CA GLY A 124 -13.80 -0.86 18.08
C GLY A 124 -14.02 0.65 18.07
N GLN A 125 -14.12 1.33 19.22
CA GLN A 125 -14.22 2.79 19.28
C GLN A 125 -12.85 3.45 19.20
N PRO A 126 -12.73 4.69 18.70
CA PRO A 126 -11.46 5.42 18.66
C PRO A 126 -10.75 5.43 20.03
N ALA A 127 -9.46 5.10 20.05
CA ALA A 127 -8.61 5.12 21.24
C ALA A 127 -7.35 5.96 20.98
N TYR A 128 -6.67 6.38 22.05
CA TYR A 128 -5.56 7.33 21.95
C TYR A 128 -4.35 6.92 22.79
N LEU A 129 -3.17 7.07 22.22
CA LEU A 129 -1.87 6.79 22.83
C LEU A 129 -1.22 8.10 23.31
N GLY A 130 -0.85 8.14 24.60
CA GLY A 130 -0.19 9.29 25.21
C GLY A 130 1.33 9.36 24.99
N ASN A 131 1.95 8.30 24.49
CA ASN A 131 3.38 8.25 24.16
C ASN A 131 3.54 7.94 22.67
N TRP A 132 4.40 8.68 21.99
CA TRP A 132 4.67 8.54 20.57
C TRP A 132 6.04 9.13 20.23
N ALA A 133 6.55 8.83 19.04
CA ALA A 133 7.75 9.47 18.48
C ALA A 133 7.39 10.27 17.23
N ALA A 134 7.95 11.49 17.11
CA ALA A 134 7.88 12.26 15.88
C ALA A 134 8.62 11.54 14.77
N CYS A 135 8.23 11.74 13.51
CA CYS A 135 8.96 11.19 12.37
C CYS A 135 10.20 12.02 12.07
N TYR A 136 11.31 11.35 11.76
CA TYR A 136 12.49 12.00 11.22
C TYR A 136 12.22 12.42 9.77
N THR A 137 12.40 13.70 9.44
CA THR A 137 12.07 14.25 8.11
C THR A 137 13.25 14.80 7.34
N ALA A 138 14.39 15.00 7.99
CA ALA A 138 15.62 15.35 7.29
C ALA A 138 16.20 14.10 6.59
N THR A 139 17.17 14.31 5.70
CA THR A 139 17.76 13.23 4.89
C THR A 139 19.22 12.96 5.27
N ASP A 140 19.62 13.36 6.46
CA ASP A 140 20.98 13.39 7.00
C ASP A 140 21.16 12.38 8.16
N GLU A 141 20.35 11.32 8.19
CA GLU A 141 20.33 10.29 9.25
C GLU A 141 21.71 9.67 9.47
N THR A 142 22.44 9.36 8.40
CA THR A 142 23.77 8.73 8.44
C THR A 142 24.88 9.67 8.90
N SER A 143 24.59 10.98 8.97
CA SER A 143 25.54 12.01 9.40
C SER A 143 25.24 12.58 10.79
N GLN A 144 24.22 12.09 11.50
CA GLN A 144 23.89 12.54 12.85
C GLN A 144 24.99 12.23 13.90
N GLY A 145 25.95 11.36 13.57
CA GLY A 145 27.10 11.03 14.43
C GLY A 145 26.77 10.20 15.68
N SER A 146 25.48 10.01 16.00
CA SER A 146 24.99 9.15 17.07
C SER A 146 24.39 7.86 16.50
N PRO A 147 24.61 6.70 17.14
CA PRO A 147 23.93 5.47 16.74
C PRO A 147 22.42 5.59 16.95
N ALA A 148 21.65 4.94 16.09
CA ALA A 148 20.22 4.81 16.26
C ALA A 148 19.92 3.89 17.45
N VAL A 149 18.94 4.26 18.28
CA VAL A 149 18.38 3.39 19.32
C VAL A 149 17.28 2.53 18.68
N ILE A 150 17.33 1.23 18.88
CA ILE A 150 16.46 0.24 18.23
C ILE A 150 15.55 -0.37 19.30
N GLY A 151 14.25 -0.44 19.04
CA GLY A 151 13.26 -1.05 19.94
C GLY A 151 12.30 -1.98 19.20
N GLY A 152 12.07 -3.18 19.75
CA GLY A 152 11.21 -4.20 19.14
C GLY A 152 10.86 -5.38 20.05
N PHE A 153 9.94 -6.22 19.57
CA PHE A 153 9.44 -7.44 20.21
C PHE A 153 9.93 -8.72 19.49
N GLY A 154 11.09 -8.65 18.82
CA GLY A 154 11.73 -9.80 18.18
C GLY A 154 12.05 -10.95 19.13
N LYS A 155 12.14 -12.17 18.61
CA LYS A 155 12.59 -13.34 19.38
C LYS A 155 14.13 -13.35 19.52
N SER A 156 14.64 -14.19 20.42
CA SER A 156 16.09 -14.44 20.55
C SER A 156 16.74 -15.01 19.29
N ARG A 157 18.02 -14.71 19.07
CA ARG A 157 18.91 -15.31 18.06
C ARG A 157 19.55 -16.66 18.48
N GLY A 158 19.07 -17.33 19.53
CA GLY A 158 19.52 -18.67 19.91
C GLY A 158 20.47 -18.72 21.11
N THR A 159 21.21 -19.83 21.27
CA THR A 159 22.09 -20.07 22.44
C THR A 159 23.18 -19.01 22.56
N ALA A 160 23.40 -18.56 23.80
CA ALA A 160 24.45 -17.62 24.16
C ALA A 160 25.78 -17.96 23.48
N TYR A 161 26.21 -17.12 22.55
CA TYR A 161 27.62 -17.11 22.19
C TYR A 161 28.37 -16.67 23.45
N PRO A 162 29.32 -17.47 23.95
CA PRO A 162 30.08 -17.09 25.12
C PRO A 162 30.74 -15.75 24.82
N ASN A 163 30.35 -14.73 25.57
CA ASN A 163 30.82 -13.34 25.55
C ASN A 163 30.08 -12.33 24.66
N TYR A 164 29.03 -12.70 23.90
CA TYR A 164 28.45 -11.72 22.95
C TYR A 164 26.99 -11.34 23.21
N TYR A 165 26.11 -12.25 23.64
CA TYR A 165 24.74 -11.86 24.00
C TYR A 165 24.05 -12.92 24.87
N THR A 166 23.26 -12.52 25.88
CA THR A 166 22.33 -13.41 26.59
C THR A 166 20.88 -13.06 26.26
N TRP A 167 20.43 -13.41 25.05
CA TRP A 167 19.01 -13.35 24.69
C TRP A 167 18.32 -14.65 25.12
N ALA A 168 17.78 -14.73 26.33
CA ALA A 168 16.90 -15.84 26.71
C ALA A 168 15.46 -15.59 26.19
N GLY A 169 14.82 -16.62 25.61
CA GLY A 169 13.40 -16.61 25.25
C GLY A 169 13.10 -16.71 23.75
N SER A 170 12.21 -17.63 23.37
CA SER A 170 11.78 -17.88 21.99
C SER A 170 10.50 -17.12 21.60
N ASP A 171 10.06 -16.17 22.41
CA ASP A 171 8.77 -15.47 22.27
C ASP A 171 8.92 -14.00 21.86
N ASN A 172 7.79 -13.40 21.49
CA ASN A 172 7.62 -11.99 21.15
C ASN A 172 6.95 -11.18 22.28
N LEU A 173 7.07 -11.62 23.54
CA LEU A 173 6.34 -11.02 24.67
C LEU A 173 7.13 -9.94 25.40
N THR A 174 8.42 -9.83 25.10
CA THR A 174 9.37 -8.96 25.79
C THR A 174 9.79 -7.81 24.88
N LEU A 175 9.64 -6.57 25.36
CA LEU A 175 10.19 -5.39 24.67
C LEU A 175 11.69 -5.33 24.92
N ARG A 176 12.45 -5.15 23.85
CA ARG A 176 13.91 -5.12 23.89
C ARG A 176 14.45 -3.87 23.21
N TRP A 177 15.58 -3.40 23.73
CA TRP A 177 16.27 -2.20 23.26
C TRP A 177 17.75 -2.48 22.95
N GLY A 178 18.27 -1.81 21.93
CA GLY A 178 19.66 -1.89 21.52
C GLY A 178 20.10 -0.66 20.69
N ARG A 179 21.31 -0.65 20.15
CA ARG A 179 21.83 0.48 19.35
C ARG A 179 22.57 0.01 18.11
N ASN A 180 22.53 0.75 17.00
CA ASN A 180 23.39 0.45 15.85
C ASN A 180 23.68 1.71 15.03
N ALA A 181 24.84 1.78 14.38
CA ALA A 181 25.20 2.87 13.49
C ALA A 181 24.51 2.74 12.13
N LEU A 182 23.94 3.84 11.67
CA LEU A 182 23.41 3.97 10.31
C LEU A 182 24.56 4.39 9.39
N VAL A 183 24.81 3.60 8.35
CA VAL A 183 26.00 3.76 7.49
C VAL A 183 25.63 4.39 6.15
N THR A 184 24.57 3.90 5.52
CA THR A 184 24.12 4.40 4.21
C THR A 184 22.60 4.23 4.04
N SER A 185 22.08 4.54 2.86
CA SER A 185 20.70 4.26 2.45
C SER A 185 20.69 3.66 1.05
N ASP A 186 19.71 2.81 0.76
CA ASP A 186 19.53 2.19 -0.56
C ASP A 186 18.05 2.06 -0.91
N ARG A 187 17.73 1.68 -2.16
CA ARG A 187 16.38 1.34 -2.61
C ARG A 187 16.31 -0.14 -2.95
N VAL A 188 15.67 -0.91 -2.08
CA VAL A 188 15.60 -2.37 -2.16
C VAL A 188 14.25 -2.82 -2.71
N ALA A 189 14.28 -3.66 -3.74
CA ALA A 189 13.14 -4.43 -4.19
C ALA A 189 13.18 -5.81 -3.52
N ALA A 190 12.42 -6.00 -2.45
CA ALA A 190 12.48 -7.25 -1.69
C ALA A 190 11.49 -8.32 -2.20
N ASN A 191 11.95 -9.56 -2.12
CA ASN A 191 11.39 -10.83 -2.60
C ASN A 191 10.08 -11.28 -1.91
N THR A 192 9.35 -12.17 -2.60
CA THR A 192 8.03 -12.72 -2.37
C THR A 192 7.92 -13.68 -1.18
N TRP A 193 7.76 -13.20 0.05
CA TRP A 193 7.28 -14.11 1.13
C TRP A 193 5.76 -14.37 1.02
N PHE A 194 5.04 -13.51 0.30
CA PHE A 194 3.58 -13.59 0.06
C PHE A 194 3.18 -13.38 -1.42
N GLY A 195 4.11 -13.50 -2.37
CA GLY A 195 3.81 -13.28 -3.80
C GLY A 195 3.70 -11.81 -4.22
N GLU A 196 3.99 -10.85 -3.32
CA GLU A 196 4.02 -9.42 -3.62
C GLU A 196 5.46 -8.90 -3.59
N THR A 197 5.83 -8.04 -4.55
CA THR A 197 7.12 -7.34 -4.58
C THR A 197 6.92 -5.92 -4.07
N TYR A 198 7.59 -5.58 -2.97
CA TYR A 198 7.62 -4.21 -2.44
C TYR A 198 8.94 -3.56 -2.80
N THR A 199 8.91 -2.26 -3.09
CA THR A 199 10.12 -1.46 -3.30
C THR A 199 10.16 -0.39 -2.23
N SER A 200 11.15 -0.53 -1.34
CA SER A 200 11.32 0.33 -0.16
C SER A 200 12.66 1.05 -0.24
N ASP A 201 12.67 2.34 0.08
CA ASP A 201 13.87 3.05 0.47
C ASP A 201 14.20 2.66 1.91
N VAL A 202 15.43 2.22 2.14
CA VAL A 202 15.90 1.67 3.42
C VAL A 202 17.13 2.43 3.88
N LEU A 203 17.34 2.46 5.20
CA LEU A 203 18.67 2.72 5.76
C LEU A 203 19.43 1.41 5.84
N ILE A 204 20.76 1.47 5.90
CA ILE A 204 21.63 0.32 6.05
C ILE A 204 22.45 0.49 7.32
N ALA A 205 22.39 -0.50 8.19
CA ALA A 205 23.30 -0.70 9.31
C ALA A 205 23.99 -2.05 9.13
N TYR A 206 25.24 -2.16 9.54
CA TYR A 206 25.93 -3.44 9.56
C TYR A 206 25.83 -4.08 10.94
N PHE A 207 26.13 -5.37 11.01
CA PHE A 207 26.38 -6.10 12.23
C PHE A 207 27.68 -6.88 12.02
N ASP A 208 28.73 -6.53 12.77
CA ASP A 208 30.09 -7.04 12.55
C ASP A 208 30.64 -7.89 13.71
N ASP A 209 31.27 -9.03 13.39
CA ASP A 209 31.90 -9.93 14.38
C ASP A 209 33.18 -9.30 14.95
N TYR A 210 33.20 -8.97 16.26
CA TYR A 210 34.29 -8.63 17.23
C TYR A 210 35.58 -7.82 16.80
N THR A 211 36.08 -8.06 15.61
CA THR A 211 37.51 -8.06 15.26
C THR A 211 38.00 -6.83 14.49
N SER A 212 37.11 -5.95 14.03
CA SER A 212 37.43 -4.75 13.22
C SER A 212 37.39 -3.45 14.03
N ALA A 213 38.33 -2.54 13.75
CA ALA A 213 38.40 -1.19 14.34
C ALA A 213 37.33 -0.27 13.71
N GLY A 214 36.41 0.26 14.54
CA GLY A 214 35.31 1.13 14.09
C GLY A 214 33.96 0.92 14.78
N ARG A 215 33.89 -0.02 15.74
CA ARG A 215 32.66 -0.47 16.39
C ARG A 215 31.97 0.60 17.24
N VAL A 216 30.64 0.62 17.16
CA VAL A 216 29.79 1.22 18.19
C VAL A 216 29.75 0.26 19.37
N ALA A 217 29.99 0.73 20.58
CA ALA A 217 29.65 -0.05 21.76
C ALA A 217 28.15 -0.39 21.70
N TYR A 218 27.78 -1.66 21.89
CA TYR A 218 26.38 -2.15 21.94
C TYR A 218 25.65 -2.28 20.58
N GLU A 219 26.31 -2.87 19.57
CA GLU A 219 25.68 -3.18 18.28
C GLU A 219 24.53 -4.19 18.43
N ALA A 220 23.31 -3.75 18.18
CA ALA A 220 22.13 -4.58 18.24
C ALA A 220 21.74 -5.05 16.85
N ALA A 221 21.40 -6.33 16.77
CA ALA A 221 20.82 -6.93 15.59
C ALA A 221 19.30 -7.03 15.74
N VAL A 222 18.58 -6.89 14.62
CA VAL A 222 17.17 -7.27 14.54
C VAL A 222 17.04 -8.76 14.24
N ALA A 223 15.95 -9.37 14.70
CA ALA A 223 15.64 -10.78 14.53
C ALA A 223 14.22 -10.97 13.95
N GLU A 224 13.81 -12.23 13.77
CA GLU A 224 12.42 -12.54 13.45
C GLU A 224 11.49 -11.90 14.50
N TYR A 225 10.39 -11.31 14.06
CA TYR A 225 9.40 -10.58 14.87
C TYR A 225 9.79 -9.15 15.30
N ASP A 226 10.98 -8.68 14.93
CA ASP A 226 11.29 -7.24 15.07
C ASP A 226 10.67 -6.38 13.98
N SER A 227 10.11 -6.98 12.91
CA SER A 227 9.45 -6.25 11.83
C SER A 227 8.48 -5.19 12.35
N GLY A 228 8.64 -3.95 11.89
CA GLY A 228 7.87 -2.79 12.35
C GLY A 228 8.38 -2.13 13.62
N GLY A 229 9.45 -2.64 14.25
CA GLY A 229 10.12 -2.05 15.41
C GLY A 229 10.87 -0.78 15.03
N GLY A 230 11.02 0.15 15.97
CA GLY A 230 11.50 1.51 15.68
C GLY A 230 13.01 1.67 15.78
N TRP A 231 13.57 2.50 14.90
CA TRP A 231 14.94 2.99 14.94
C TRP A 231 14.90 4.50 15.17
N PHE A 232 15.47 4.97 16.28
CA PHE A 232 15.26 6.32 16.80
C PHE A 232 16.57 7.11 16.86
N LEU A 233 16.53 8.37 16.44
CA LEU A 233 17.64 9.32 16.52
C LEU A 233 17.30 10.46 17.49
N PRO A 234 18.25 10.89 18.36
CA PRO A 234 18.04 12.02 19.27
C PRO A 234 18.31 13.33 18.52
N VAL A 235 17.26 14.07 18.17
CA VAL A 235 17.36 15.34 17.43
C VAL A 235 16.65 16.45 18.18
N GLY A 236 17.38 17.53 18.48
CA GLY A 236 16.79 18.72 19.10
C GLY A 236 16.21 18.47 20.50
N GLY A 237 16.75 17.48 21.23
CA GLY A 237 16.24 17.07 22.55
C GLY A 237 15.07 16.08 22.51
N GLU A 238 14.66 15.62 21.33
CA GLU A 238 13.55 14.68 21.14
C GLU A 238 14.01 13.40 20.44
N TRP A 239 13.36 12.27 20.73
CA TRP A 239 13.56 11.04 19.98
C TRP A 239 12.68 11.02 18.73
N LYS A 240 13.30 10.90 17.56
CA LYS A 240 12.61 10.85 16.27
C LYS A 240 12.75 9.48 15.61
N LEU A 241 11.66 8.95 15.09
CA LEU A 241 11.64 7.69 14.35
C LEU A 241 12.27 7.89 12.97
N ALA A 242 13.47 7.33 12.77
CA ALA A 242 14.24 7.39 11.54
C ALA A 242 13.96 6.22 10.60
N ALA A 243 13.70 5.03 11.14
CA ALA A 243 13.39 3.85 10.34
C ALA A 243 12.50 2.85 11.11
N VAL A 244 11.89 1.92 10.37
CA VAL A 244 11.23 0.73 10.96
C VAL A 244 11.86 -0.55 10.45
N SER A 245 12.16 -1.48 11.37
CA SER A 245 12.78 -2.78 11.05
C SER A 245 11.99 -3.52 9.99
N ALA A 246 12.66 -4.05 8.97
CA ALA A 246 12.01 -4.80 7.90
C ALA A 246 12.81 -5.99 7.40
N TYR A 247 14.10 -5.79 7.07
CA TYR A 247 14.92 -6.83 6.46
C TYR A 247 16.26 -7.00 7.16
N ALA A 248 16.79 -8.21 7.13
CA ALA A 248 18.16 -8.55 7.50
C ALA A 248 18.73 -9.54 6.47
N GLU A 249 19.93 -9.27 5.97
CA GLU A 249 20.63 -10.05 4.94
C GLU A 249 22.02 -10.47 5.45
N HIS A 250 22.52 -11.64 5.04
CA HIS A 250 23.83 -12.18 5.43
C HIS A 250 24.69 -12.39 4.19
N ALA A 251 25.97 -12.00 4.24
CA ALA A 251 26.87 -12.02 3.09
C ALA A 251 27.28 -13.44 2.60
N ALA A 252 27.27 -14.46 3.47
CA ALA A 252 27.58 -15.84 3.10
C ALA A 252 26.38 -16.81 3.12
N ALA A 253 26.32 -17.74 2.16
CA ALA A 253 25.28 -18.77 2.09
C ALA A 253 25.46 -19.81 3.21
N GLY A 254 24.40 -20.10 3.99
CA GLY A 254 24.41 -21.26 4.89
C GLY A 254 23.60 -21.16 6.19
N GLN A 255 23.13 -19.98 6.58
CA GLN A 255 22.22 -19.84 7.72
C GLN A 255 20.78 -19.69 7.22
N SER A 256 19.92 -20.66 7.52
CA SER A 256 18.56 -20.81 6.95
C SER A 256 17.58 -19.66 7.21
N TRP A 257 17.99 -18.70 8.04
CA TRP A 257 17.21 -17.56 8.52
C TRP A 257 17.61 -16.22 7.87
N PHE A 258 18.64 -16.20 7.03
CA PHE A 258 18.97 -15.10 6.13
C PHE A 258 18.73 -15.53 4.68
N LYS A 259 17.95 -14.76 3.90
CA LYS A 259 17.70 -15.05 2.48
C LYS A 259 17.70 -13.78 1.64
N GLY A 260 18.63 -13.67 0.69
CA GLY A 260 18.69 -12.59 -0.30
C GLY A 260 20.12 -12.37 -0.79
N ASN A 261 20.30 -11.86 -2.01
CA ASN A 261 21.62 -11.59 -2.61
C ASN A 261 22.50 -10.74 -1.69
N PRO A 262 23.82 -11.00 -1.60
CA PRO A 262 24.69 -10.23 -0.73
C PRO A 262 24.75 -8.76 -1.16
N LEU A 263 24.37 -7.84 -0.26
CA LEU A 263 24.79 -6.45 -0.35
C LEU A 263 26.33 -6.38 -0.29
N PRO A 264 26.98 -5.42 -0.96
CA PRO A 264 28.44 -5.35 -1.00
C PRO A 264 29.01 -5.08 0.41
N GLY A 265 29.74 -6.07 0.96
CA GLY A 265 30.44 -5.97 2.25
C GLY A 265 30.59 -7.32 2.96
N GLU A 266 31.61 -7.45 3.82
CA GLU A 266 31.77 -8.58 4.73
C GLU A 266 31.01 -8.28 6.04
N GLY A 267 29.72 -8.66 6.12
CA GLY A 267 28.92 -8.51 7.35
C GLY A 267 27.43 -8.79 7.18
N ASP A 268 26.71 -8.98 8.28
CA ASP A 268 25.24 -9.02 8.32
C ASP A 268 24.72 -7.60 8.08
N ALA A 269 23.88 -7.38 7.06
CA ALA A 269 23.29 -6.09 6.75
C ALA A 269 21.84 -6.01 7.25
N LEU A 270 21.51 -4.95 7.97
CA LEU A 270 20.16 -4.65 8.43
C LEU A 270 19.60 -3.51 7.57
N ALA A 271 18.42 -3.73 7.00
CA ALA A 271 17.78 -2.79 6.10
C ALA A 271 16.39 -2.38 6.61
N PRO A 272 16.31 -1.50 7.64
CA PRO A 272 15.03 -0.94 8.07
C PRO A 272 14.52 0.12 7.06
N ILE A 273 13.19 0.22 6.90
CA ILE A 273 12.54 1.16 5.99
C ILE A 273 12.75 2.59 6.47
N ARG A 274 13.30 3.45 5.61
CA ARG A 274 13.66 4.83 5.92
C ARG A 274 12.40 5.71 5.99
N ILE A 275 12.12 6.31 7.15
CA ILE A 275 10.91 7.10 7.38
C ILE A 275 10.92 8.43 6.61
N SER A 276 12.07 9.10 6.52
CA SER A 276 12.15 10.41 5.84
C SER A 276 11.80 10.33 4.35
N SER A 277 12.09 9.21 3.68
CA SER A 277 11.67 8.95 2.30
C SER A 277 10.15 9.03 2.12
N TYR A 278 9.39 8.67 3.16
CA TYR A 278 7.93 8.60 3.14
C TYR A 278 7.25 9.70 3.96
N ALA A 279 8.01 10.69 4.45
CA ALA A 279 7.51 11.71 5.37
C ALA A 279 6.25 12.43 4.86
N ASN A 280 6.19 12.76 3.56
CA ASN A 280 5.01 13.43 2.99
C ASN A 280 3.78 12.52 2.95
N TRP A 281 3.95 11.22 2.67
CA TRP A 281 2.85 10.25 2.71
C TRP A 281 2.36 10.06 4.15
N ILE A 282 3.29 9.92 5.11
CA ILE A 282 2.98 9.80 6.53
C ILE A 282 2.21 11.03 7.01
N ASP A 283 2.71 12.23 6.75
CA ASP A 283 2.05 13.50 7.12
C ASP A 283 0.66 13.61 6.47
N GLY A 284 0.55 13.22 5.19
CA GLY A 284 -0.72 13.16 4.48
C GLY A 284 -1.75 12.24 5.13
N VAL A 285 -1.35 11.04 5.58
CA VAL A 285 -2.24 10.14 6.33
C VAL A 285 -2.66 10.80 7.65
N LEU A 286 -1.71 11.31 8.41
CA LEU A 286 -1.93 11.84 9.76
C LEU A 286 -2.76 13.13 9.77
N LYS A 287 -2.67 13.95 8.71
CA LYS A 287 -3.37 15.24 8.54
C LYS A 287 -4.48 15.20 7.51
N ARG A 288 -4.91 14.00 7.07
CA ARG A 288 -5.97 13.84 6.07
C ARG A 288 -7.21 14.64 6.43
N SER A 289 -7.85 15.23 5.43
CA SER A 289 -9.09 15.98 5.61
C SER A 289 -10.28 15.19 5.08
N THR A 290 -11.31 15.08 5.90
CA THR A 290 -12.53 14.33 5.61
C THR A 290 -13.66 15.30 5.30
N TRP A 291 -14.44 14.98 4.27
CA TRP A 291 -15.65 15.73 3.94
C TRP A 291 -16.71 15.57 5.03
N ASN A 292 -17.24 16.67 5.55
CA ASN A 292 -18.11 16.69 6.73
C ASN A 292 -19.60 16.92 6.43
N LEU A 293 -19.98 17.25 5.20
CA LEU A 293 -21.36 17.62 4.88
C LEU A 293 -22.16 16.47 4.26
N PRO A 294 -23.36 16.14 4.78
CA PRO A 294 -24.26 15.15 4.17
C PRO A 294 -24.76 15.59 2.78
N ALA A 295 -24.88 16.90 2.57
CA ALA A 295 -25.18 17.48 1.28
C ALA A 295 -23.91 17.73 0.45
N GLY A 296 -24.11 18.04 -0.84
CA GLY A 296 -23.06 18.57 -1.71
C GLY A 296 -22.55 19.95 -1.27
N GLY A 297 -21.51 20.45 -1.94
CA GLY A 297 -20.91 21.75 -1.62
C GLY A 297 -19.68 22.06 -2.47
N LEU A 298 -19.09 23.25 -2.31
CA LEU A 298 -17.85 23.59 -2.99
C LEU A 298 -16.67 22.93 -2.29
N TRP A 299 -15.73 22.40 -3.08
CA TRP A 299 -14.47 21.83 -2.57
C TRP A 299 -13.65 22.88 -1.81
N ALA A 300 -13.66 24.13 -2.29
CA ALA A 300 -12.83 25.21 -1.75
C ALA A 300 -13.30 25.78 -0.41
N ASP A 301 -14.47 25.37 0.09
CA ASP A 301 -14.99 25.88 1.35
C ASP A 301 -14.39 25.08 2.51
N ALA A 302 -13.56 25.72 3.33
CA ALA A 302 -12.86 25.07 4.43
C ALA A 302 -13.81 24.43 5.47
N GLY A 303 -15.00 25.01 5.66
CA GLY A 303 -16.02 24.46 6.57
C GLY A 303 -16.58 23.10 6.15
N ASN A 304 -16.36 22.69 4.90
CA ASN A 304 -16.81 21.39 4.39
C ASN A 304 -15.85 20.25 4.75
N TRP A 305 -14.70 20.56 5.35
CA TRP A 305 -13.59 19.64 5.58
C TRP A 305 -13.12 19.62 7.04
N SER A 306 -12.70 18.46 7.55
CA SER A 306 -12.32 18.28 8.96
C SER A 306 -10.98 18.91 9.35
N ALA A 307 -10.07 19.05 8.40
CA ALA A 307 -8.70 19.53 8.61
C ALA A 307 -8.30 20.59 7.55
N GLY A 308 -9.25 21.46 7.18
CA GLY A 308 -9.07 22.46 6.13
C GLY A 308 -9.15 21.87 4.72
N VAL A 309 -9.07 22.73 3.70
CA VAL A 309 -9.28 22.34 2.29
C VAL A 309 -8.11 21.50 1.77
N PRO A 310 -8.33 20.25 1.31
CA PRO A 310 -7.31 19.50 0.60
C PRO A 310 -7.02 20.14 -0.76
N ASN A 311 -5.92 20.86 -0.86
CA ASN A 311 -5.44 21.42 -2.13
C ASN A 311 -3.92 21.62 -2.09
N ALA A 312 -3.19 20.51 -2.00
CA ALA A 312 -1.75 20.50 -1.91
C ALA A 312 -1.17 19.28 -2.62
N LYS A 313 0.07 19.42 -3.10
CA LYS A 313 0.88 18.26 -3.48
C LYS A 313 0.99 17.34 -2.26
N ASP A 314 0.89 16.03 -2.48
CA ASP A 314 0.84 15.01 -1.42
C ASP A 314 -0.39 15.09 -0.49
N GLY A 315 -1.33 16.04 -0.69
CA GLY A 315 -2.49 16.24 0.16
C GLY A 315 -3.53 15.12 0.08
N TRP A 316 -4.25 14.89 1.19
CA TRP A 316 -5.23 13.81 1.32
C TRP A 316 -6.65 14.34 1.48
N ALA A 317 -7.54 13.87 0.61
CA ALA A 317 -8.98 14.10 0.71
C ALA A 317 -9.71 12.77 0.94
N VAL A 318 -10.61 12.73 1.92
CA VAL A 318 -11.36 11.53 2.30
C VAL A 318 -12.86 11.79 2.25
N PHE A 319 -13.58 10.89 1.60
CA PHE A 319 -15.03 10.75 1.68
C PHE A 319 -15.35 9.50 2.49
N SER A 320 -15.75 9.66 3.76
CA SER A 320 -16.03 8.56 4.68
C SER A 320 -17.53 8.25 4.84
N ASP A 321 -17.82 7.17 5.57
CA ASP A 321 -19.14 6.72 6.02
C ASP A 321 -19.77 7.56 7.13
N SER A 322 -18.95 8.32 7.86
CA SER A 322 -19.41 9.27 8.90
C SER A 322 -20.41 10.29 8.38
N VAL A 323 -20.53 10.41 7.06
CA VAL A 323 -21.49 11.24 6.38
C VAL A 323 -22.36 10.35 5.49
N ALA A 324 -23.66 10.26 5.78
CA ALA A 324 -24.63 9.51 5.00
C ALA A 324 -25.31 10.38 3.92
N GLY A 325 -25.68 9.77 2.79
CA GLY A 325 -26.49 10.41 1.73
C GLY A 325 -25.72 10.74 0.46
N ALA A 326 -26.45 10.84 -0.65
CA ALA A 326 -25.89 11.20 -1.95
C ALA A 326 -25.42 12.66 -1.96
N ARG A 327 -24.22 12.93 -2.51
CA ARG A 327 -23.68 14.30 -2.58
C ARG A 327 -22.90 14.59 -3.85
N THR A 328 -22.98 15.84 -4.28
CA THR A 328 -22.17 16.38 -5.35
C THR A 328 -21.21 17.42 -4.80
N VAL A 329 -19.91 17.14 -4.85
CA VAL A 329 -18.86 18.09 -4.50
C VAL A 329 -18.37 18.78 -5.75
N THR A 330 -18.36 20.11 -5.73
CA THR A 330 -18.02 20.93 -6.89
C THR A 330 -16.63 21.54 -6.75
N VAL A 331 -15.77 21.22 -7.70
CA VAL A 331 -14.41 21.75 -7.83
C VAL A 331 -14.45 22.98 -8.73
N GLY A 332 -14.28 24.17 -8.14
CA GLY A 332 -14.34 25.45 -8.87
C GLY A 332 -13.01 25.90 -9.48
N ALA A 333 -11.90 25.35 -9.01
CA ALA A 333 -10.54 25.69 -9.47
C ALA A 333 -9.65 24.44 -9.47
N ASN A 334 -8.45 24.54 -10.04
CA ASN A 334 -7.48 23.45 -10.02
C ASN A 334 -7.17 23.02 -8.58
N THR A 335 -7.42 21.75 -8.27
CA THR A 335 -7.29 21.17 -6.93
C THR A 335 -6.25 20.06 -6.95
N LYS A 336 -5.15 20.27 -6.23
CA LYS A 336 -4.02 19.33 -6.16
C LYS A 336 -4.24 18.32 -5.05
N LEU A 337 -4.00 17.05 -5.35
CA LEU A 337 -4.11 15.94 -4.40
C LEU A 337 -2.99 14.93 -4.60
N GLY A 338 -2.45 14.42 -3.50
CA GLY A 338 -1.66 13.18 -3.50
C GLY A 338 -2.57 11.95 -3.45
N THR A 339 -3.57 12.00 -2.56
CA THR A 339 -4.53 10.90 -2.36
C THR A 339 -5.96 11.42 -2.33
N LEU A 340 -6.84 10.73 -3.06
CA LEU A 340 -8.29 10.82 -2.90
C LEU A 340 -8.81 9.45 -2.49
N ARG A 341 -9.50 9.38 -1.36
CA ARG A 341 -10.01 8.14 -0.79
C ARG A 341 -11.53 8.18 -0.62
N PHE A 342 -12.18 7.10 -1.06
CA PHE A 342 -13.58 6.80 -0.77
C PHE A 342 -13.65 5.62 0.19
N ASP A 343 -14.32 5.84 1.30
CA ASP A 343 -14.35 4.94 2.44
C ASP A 343 -15.77 4.77 2.96
N ALA A 344 -16.46 3.71 2.53
CA ALA A 344 -17.83 3.43 2.94
C ALA A 344 -18.81 4.61 2.70
N ALA A 345 -18.52 5.44 1.69
CA ALA A 345 -19.37 6.56 1.31
C ALA A 345 -20.68 6.07 0.67
N GLY A 346 -21.75 6.87 0.78
CA GLY A 346 -22.91 6.77 -0.11
C GLY A 346 -22.56 7.19 -1.54
N ASP A 347 -23.55 7.59 -2.34
CA ASP A 347 -23.27 8.14 -3.68
C ASP A 347 -22.42 9.42 -3.57
N VAL A 348 -21.28 9.47 -4.25
CA VAL A 348 -20.42 10.67 -4.30
C VAL A 348 -20.13 11.02 -5.74
N VAL A 349 -20.47 12.26 -6.11
CA VAL A 349 -20.12 12.85 -7.39
C VAL A 349 -19.13 13.98 -7.14
N ILE A 350 -17.94 13.91 -7.72
CA ILE A 350 -17.01 15.04 -7.79
C ILE A 350 -17.15 15.67 -9.18
N ALA A 351 -17.73 16.86 -9.24
CA ALA A 351 -18.00 17.62 -10.46
C ALA A 351 -17.12 18.87 -10.54
N ALA A 352 -16.98 19.44 -11.72
CA ALA A 352 -16.26 20.70 -11.91
C ALA A 352 -17.19 21.82 -12.36
N THR A 353 -16.86 23.06 -11.99
CA THR A 353 -17.41 24.30 -12.54
C THR A 353 -16.28 25.27 -12.85
N GLY A 354 -16.48 26.21 -13.78
CA GLY A 354 -15.53 27.31 -13.98
C GLY A 354 -14.11 26.92 -14.39
N GLY A 355 -13.90 25.74 -15.01
CA GLY A 355 -12.58 25.24 -15.39
C GLY A 355 -11.81 24.49 -14.29
N GLY A 356 -12.45 24.20 -13.14
CA GLY A 356 -11.87 23.37 -12.10
C GLY A 356 -11.50 21.96 -12.57
N ASN A 357 -10.46 21.38 -11.98
CA ASN A 357 -10.02 20.01 -12.25
C ASN A 357 -9.36 19.41 -11.00
N LEU A 358 -9.27 18.09 -10.96
CA LEU A 358 -8.45 17.36 -9.98
C LEU A 358 -7.07 17.08 -10.58
N GLU A 359 -6.02 17.63 -9.96
CA GLU A 359 -4.62 17.40 -10.33
C GLU A 359 -3.97 16.42 -9.35
N PHE A 360 -3.72 15.19 -9.79
CA PHE A 360 -3.02 14.18 -9.01
C PHE A 360 -1.51 14.40 -9.08
N THR A 361 -0.90 14.73 -7.94
CA THR A 361 0.51 15.08 -7.82
C THR A 361 1.08 14.73 -6.44
N VAL A 362 2.19 14.00 -6.48
CA VAL A 362 2.95 13.55 -5.30
C VAL A 362 4.43 13.82 -5.49
N THR A 363 5.18 13.82 -4.39
CA THR A 363 6.63 14.01 -4.39
C THR A 363 7.38 12.78 -4.83
N ILE A 364 6.92 11.59 -4.42
CA ILE A 364 7.52 10.31 -4.80
C ILE A 364 6.44 9.33 -5.28
N ASP A 365 6.88 8.34 -6.04
CA ASP A 365 6.05 7.22 -6.53
C ASP A 365 4.79 7.63 -7.31
N SER A 366 3.61 7.38 -6.74
CA SER A 366 2.32 7.52 -7.43
C SER A 366 1.29 8.18 -6.53
N ALA A 367 0.50 9.07 -7.12
CA ALA A 367 -0.72 9.54 -6.51
C ALA A 367 -1.73 8.39 -6.44
N VAL A 368 -2.66 8.46 -5.49
CA VAL A 368 -3.59 7.36 -5.20
C VAL A 368 -5.03 7.82 -5.30
N LEU A 369 -5.83 7.04 -6.02
CA LEU A 369 -7.28 7.06 -5.93
C LEU A 369 -7.74 5.74 -5.34
N GLU A 370 -8.18 5.78 -4.09
CA GLU A 370 -8.49 4.58 -3.30
C GLU A 370 -9.99 4.44 -3.07
N VAL A 371 -10.50 3.23 -3.27
CA VAL A 371 -11.87 2.85 -2.88
C VAL A 371 -11.78 1.60 -2.00
N PHE A 372 -12.21 1.74 -0.75
CA PHE A 372 -12.12 0.67 0.25
C PHE A 372 -13.07 -0.49 -0.04
N ALA A 373 -12.71 -1.70 0.40
CA ALA A 373 -13.52 -2.91 0.19
C ALA A 373 -14.91 -2.82 0.82
N ARG A 374 -15.03 -2.10 1.94
CA ARG A 374 -16.30 -1.84 2.63
C ARG A 374 -17.15 -0.72 1.99
N GLN A 375 -16.73 -0.15 0.87
CA GLN A 375 -17.57 0.76 0.10
C GLN A 375 -18.92 0.06 -0.18
N GLY A 376 -20.02 0.68 0.24
CA GLY A 376 -21.37 0.17 0.00
C GLY A 376 -21.74 0.22 -1.49
N SER A 377 -23.01 -0.06 -1.82
CA SER A 377 -23.51 -0.02 -3.21
C SER A 377 -23.59 1.39 -3.83
N GLY A 378 -23.05 2.41 -3.15
CA GLY A 378 -23.11 3.79 -3.61
C GLY A 378 -22.33 4.03 -4.89
N ALA A 379 -22.88 4.81 -5.80
CA ALA A 379 -22.26 5.19 -7.06
C ALA A 379 -21.16 6.24 -6.82
N LEU A 380 -19.93 5.91 -7.21
CA LEU A 380 -18.80 6.83 -7.16
C LEU A 380 -18.52 7.39 -8.56
N THR A 381 -18.61 8.70 -8.72
CA THR A 381 -18.41 9.37 -10.01
C THR A 381 -17.47 10.57 -9.89
N ILE A 382 -16.46 10.64 -10.76
CA ILE A 382 -15.61 11.80 -10.96
C ILE A 382 -15.90 12.33 -12.37
N SER A 383 -16.72 13.38 -12.43
CA SER A 383 -17.05 14.10 -13.67
C SER A 383 -16.17 15.34 -13.87
N ALA A 384 -15.50 15.81 -12.82
CA ALA A 384 -14.44 16.80 -12.95
C ALA A 384 -13.31 16.27 -13.86
N PRO A 385 -12.71 17.10 -14.74
CA PRO A 385 -11.50 16.74 -15.46
C PRO A 385 -10.39 16.30 -14.51
N VAL A 386 -9.56 15.36 -14.94
CA VAL A 386 -8.45 14.82 -14.15
C VAL A 386 -7.13 15.09 -14.86
N LYS A 387 -6.14 15.60 -14.14
CA LYS A 387 -4.79 15.84 -14.63
C LYS A 387 -3.78 14.97 -13.88
N LEU A 388 -2.98 14.21 -14.63
CA LEU A 388 -1.93 13.34 -14.11
C LEU A 388 -0.57 14.06 -14.16
N SER A 389 -0.22 14.73 -13.07
CA SER A 389 1.11 15.33 -12.89
C SER A 389 2.13 14.35 -12.29
N SER A 390 1.64 13.35 -11.56
CA SER A 390 2.34 12.12 -11.18
C SER A 390 1.58 10.88 -11.72
N PRO A 391 2.19 9.69 -11.79
CA PRO A 391 1.45 8.45 -12.06
C PRO A 391 0.28 8.30 -11.10
N LEU A 392 -0.86 7.81 -11.57
CA LEU A 392 -2.04 7.57 -10.73
C LEU A 392 -2.29 6.07 -10.58
N LEU A 393 -2.24 5.61 -9.34
CA LEU A 393 -2.73 4.30 -8.94
C LEU A 393 -4.20 4.41 -8.52
N VAL A 394 -5.09 3.79 -9.29
CA VAL A 394 -6.48 3.58 -8.88
C VAL A 394 -6.59 2.22 -8.21
N ASN A 395 -6.63 2.21 -6.88
CA ASN A 395 -6.78 1.01 -6.07
C ASN A 395 -8.25 0.85 -5.66
N HIS A 396 -9.01 0.06 -6.44
CA HIS A 396 -10.44 -0.13 -6.21
C HIS A 396 -10.70 -1.53 -5.64
N ASN A 397 -10.94 -1.63 -4.33
CA ASN A 397 -11.08 -2.91 -3.63
C ASN A 397 -12.54 -3.30 -3.32
N SER A 398 -13.52 -2.50 -3.77
CA SER A 398 -14.95 -2.78 -3.58
C SER A 398 -15.58 -3.51 -4.76
N GLY A 399 -16.73 -4.14 -4.56
CA GLY A 399 -17.52 -4.74 -5.64
C GLY A 399 -18.27 -3.73 -6.53
N GLY A 400 -18.28 -2.44 -6.16
CA GLY A 400 -18.99 -1.38 -6.87
C GLY A 400 -18.29 -0.88 -8.14
N LEU A 401 -18.83 0.20 -8.71
CA LEU A 401 -18.24 0.92 -9.84
C LEU A 401 -17.65 2.25 -9.36
N LEU A 402 -16.44 2.54 -9.81
CA LEU A 402 -15.88 3.89 -9.81
C LEU A 402 -15.88 4.39 -11.25
N THR A 403 -16.65 5.45 -11.53
CA THR A 403 -16.74 6.04 -12.87
C THR A 403 -15.96 7.34 -12.94
N ILE A 404 -15.01 7.43 -13.88
CA ILE A 404 -14.37 8.69 -14.26
C ILE A 404 -14.95 9.08 -15.62
N SER A 405 -15.82 10.09 -15.60
CA SER A 405 -16.49 10.65 -16.78
C SER A 405 -15.98 12.06 -17.14
N GLY A 406 -15.01 12.57 -16.38
CA GLY A 406 -14.19 13.70 -16.81
C GLY A 406 -13.00 13.21 -17.63
N ALA A 407 -12.57 14.00 -18.62
CA ALA A 407 -11.39 13.67 -19.42
C ALA A 407 -10.13 13.64 -18.54
N ILE A 408 -9.32 12.59 -18.71
CA ILE A 408 -8.01 12.41 -18.06
C ILE A 408 -6.92 12.90 -19.01
N SER A 409 -6.02 13.74 -18.52
CA SER A 409 -4.92 14.36 -19.27
C SER A 409 -3.58 14.27 -18.53
N GLY A 410 -2.47 14.58 -19.19
CA GLY A 410 -1.13 14.69 -18.57
C GLY A 410 -0.12 13.66 -19.06
N ALA A 411 1.16 13.83 -18.72
CA ALA A 411 2.24 13.01 -19.29
C ALA A 411 2.41 11.63 -18.60
N ARG A 412 1.67 11.38 -17.52
CA ARG A 412 1.91 10.24 -16.62
C ARG A 412 0.94 9.09 -16.85
N SER A 413 1.26 7.93 -16.26
CA SER A 413 0.54 6.69 -16.46
C SER A 413 -0.65 6.54 -15.52
N LEU A 414 -1.62 5.72 -15.94
CA LEU A 414 -2.74 5.26 -15.13
C LEU A 414 -2.58 3.78 -14.82
N THR A 415 -2.62 3.40 -13.55
CA THR A 415 -2.56 1.99 -13.12
C THR A 415 -3.86 1.62 -12.40
N LYS A 416 -4.55 0.58 -12.87
CA LYS A 416 -5.72 -0.01 -12.22
C LYS A 416 -5.29 -1.24 -11.40
N SER A 417 -5.59 -1.21 -10.10
CA SER A 417 -5.41 -2.29 -9.14
C SER A 417 -6.69 -2.51 -8.30
N GLY A 418 -6.69 -3.55 -7.47
CA GLY A 418 -7.85 -3.97 -6.69
C GLY A 418 -8.92 -4.69 -7.52
N SER A 419 -9.77 -5.48 -6.86
CA SER A 419 -10.75 -6.37 -7.49
C SER A 419 -11.92 -5.65 -8.20
N GLY A 420 -12.20 -4.40 -7.84
CA GLY A 420 -13.33 -3.61 -8.34
C GLY A 420 -13.21 -3.16 -9.79
N THR A 421 -14.27 -2.49 -10.28
CA THR A 421 -14.33 -1.97 -11.65
C THR A 421 -14.08 -0.46 -11.69
N LEU A 422 -13.12 -0.04 -12.51
CA LEU A 422 -12.94 1.36 -12.91
C LEU A 422 -13.56 1.57 -14.30
N VAL A 423 -14.44 2.54 -14.46
CA VAL A 423 -15.05 2.92 -15.73
C VAL A 423 -14.43 4.22 -16.23
N LEU A 424 -13.85 4.21 -17.44
CA LEU A 424 -13.42 5.42 -18.14
C LEU A 424 -14.43 5.74 -19.25
N ALA A 425 -15.14 6.86 -19.08
CA ALA A 425 -16.28 7.22 -19.91
C ALA A 425 -16.03 8.38 -20.89
N SER A 426 -14.80 8.89 -20.94
CA SER A 426 -14.41 10.01 -21.82
C SER A 426 -13.23 9.64 -22.71
N ALA A 427 -13.05 10.38 -23.80
CA ALA A 427 -11.80 10.39 -24.54
C ALA A 427 -10.71 11.04 -23.67
N ASN A 428 -9.57 10.35 -23.52
CA ASN A 428 -8.49 10.73 -22.63
C ASN A 428 -7.22 11.04 -23.43
N SER A 429 -6.39 11.95 -22.92
CA SER A 429 -5.17 12.42 -23.59
C SER A 429 -3.89 12.17 -22.80
N TYR A 430 -3.95 11.42 -21.70
CA TYR A 430 -2.75 11.10 -20.94
C TYR A 430 -1.79 10.21 -21.75
N SER A 431 -0.49 10.49 -21.69
CA SER A 431 0.50 9.87 -22.59
C SER A 431 1.40 8.82 -21.94
N GLY A 432 1.28 8.59 -20.62
CA GLY A 432 2.12 7.61 -19.91
C GLY A 432 1.69 6.15 -20.10
N GLY A 433 0.58 5.90 -20.80
CA GLY A 433 0.00 4.57 -20.98
C GLY A 433 -0.85 4.11 -19.80
N THR A 434 -1.45 2.93 -19.96
CA THR A 434 -2.38 2.33 -19.00
C THR A 434 -1.86 0.97 -18.55
N ARG A 435 -1.92 0.66 -17.26
CA ARG A 435 -1.60 -0.67 -16.72
C ARG A 435 -2.78 -1.22 -15.93
N ILE A 436 -3.12 -2.48 -16.14
CA ILE A 436 -4.22 -3.17 -15.45
C ILE A 436 -3.62 -4.36 -14.69
N ASN A 437 -3.36 -4.17 -13.41
CA ASN A 437 -2.80 -5.21 -12.54
C ASN A 437 -3.89 -6.18 -12.08
N GLN A 438 -5.07 -5.67 -11.68
CA GLN A 438 -6.15 -6.48 -11.11
C GLN A 438 -7.54 -5.86 -11.37
N GLY A 439 -8.59 -6.69 -11.22
CA GLY A 439 -9.98 -6.29 -11.40
C GLY A 439 -10.31 -5.95 -12.86
N THR A 440 -11.22 -5.00 -13.06
CA THR A 440 -11.69 -4.61 -14.40
C THR A 440 -11.46 -3.13 -14.68
N LEU A 441 -10.85 -2.83 -15.83
CA LEU A 441 -10.92 -1.51 -16.46
C LEU A 441 -11.98 -1.57 -17.56
N ARG A 442 -13.10 -0.89 -17.36
CA ARG A 442 -14.16 -0.75 -18.36
C ARG A 442 -13.99 0.55 -19.13
N VAL A 443 -14.10 0.48 -20.45
CA VAL A 443 -14.05 1.65 -21.34
C VAL A 443 -15.34 1.75 -22.15
N THR A 444 -15.92 2.95 -22.19
CA THR A 444 -17.19 3.20 -22.90
C THR A 444 -17.09 4.25 -24.01
N ALA A 445 -15.93 4.89 -24.18
CA ALA A 445 -15.68 5.90 -25.19
C ALA A 445 -14.48 5.54 -26.07
N ALA A 446 -14.53 5.95 -27.34
CA ALA A 446 -13.35 5.94 -28.20
C ALA A 446 -12.27 6.86 -27.59
N GLY A 447 -11.01 6.42 -27.59
CA GLY A 447 -9.91 7.16 -26.97
C GLY A 447 -9.87 7.12 -25.43
N ALA A 448 -10.67 6.27 -24.77
CA ALA A 448 -10.65 6.16 -23.31
C ALA A 448 -9.32 5.64 -22.72
N LEU A 449 -8.47 5.00 -23.52
CA LEU A 449 -7.22 4.37 -23.07
C LEU A 449 -6.00 5.30 -23.10
N GLY A 450 -6.22 6.61 -23.27
CA GLY A 450 -5.18 7.63 -23.33
C GLY A 450 -4.70 7.90 -24.74
N PHE A 451 -3.56 8.58 -24.86
CA PHE A 451 -3.00 9.00 -26.14
C PHE A 451 -2.72 7.80 -27.06
N ILE A 452 -2.98 7.96 -28.36
CA ILE A 452 -2.75 6.90 -29.35
C ILE A 452 -1.28 6.46 -29.40
N GLY A 453 -1.03 5.19 -29.71
CA GLY A 453 0.33 4.63 -29.75
C GLY A 453 0.96 4.33 -28.38
N THR A 454 0.33 4.74 -27.28
CA THR A 454 0.74 4.32 -25.93
C THR A 454 0.37 2.86 -25.66
N THR A 455 0.98 2.27 -24.63
CA THR A 455 0.77 0.87 -24.24
C THR A 455 -0.33 0.72 -23.21
N VAL A 456 -1.17 -0.30 -23.40
CA VAL A 456 -2.08 -0.88 -22.41
C VAL A 456 -1.48 -2.21 -21.93
N ALA A 457 -0.90 -2.19 -20.74
CA ALA A 457 -0.26 -3.33 -20.12
C ALA A 457 -1.28 -4.16 -19.31
N LEU A 458 -1.56 -5.38 -19.75
CA LEU A 458 -2.39 -6.38 -19.09
C LEU A 458 -1.52 -7.23 -18.18
N ALA A 459 -1.62 -6.99 -16.87
CA ALA A 459 -0.72 -7.56 -15.86
C ALA A 459 -1.48 -8.34 -14.77
N GLY A 460 -2.61 -8.98 -15.15
CA GLY A 460 -3.42 -9.80 -14.26
C GLY A 460 -4.90 -9.44 -14.24
N GLY A 461 -5.28 -8.27 -14.77
CA GLY A 461 -6.66 -7.81 -14.81
C GLY A 461 -7.37 -7.99 -16.15
N THR A 462 -8.59 -7.45 -16.23
CA THR A 462 -9.44 -7.49 -17.42
C THR A 462 -9.66 -6.10 -18.01
N LEU A 463 -9.51 -5.98 -19.32
CA LEU A 463 -10.00 -4.84 -20.10
C LEU A 463 -11.41 -5.15 -20.62
N ASP A 464 -12.42 -4.37 -20.24
CA ASP A 464 -13.82 -4.54 -20.64
C ASP A 464 -14.25 -3.41 -21.59
N VAL A 465 -14.38 -3.71 -22.87
CA VAL A 465 -14.68 -2.75 -23.93
C VAL A 465 -16.18 -2.73 -24.24
N ARG A 466 -16.86 -1.72 -23.70
CA ARG A 466 -18.31 -1.51 -23.85
C ARG A 466 -18.60 -0.36 -24.81
N SER A 467 -18.29 -0.54 -26.09
CA SER A 467 -18.81 0.36 -27.14
C SER A 467 -20.13 -0.19 -27.69
N ASP A 468 -20.89 0.52 -28.54
CA ASP A 468 -21.98 -0.02 -29.36
C ASP A 468 -21.73 0.14 -30.87
N THR A 469 -20.49 0.46 -31.28
CA THR A 469 -20.04 0.45 -32.70
C THR A 469 -18.64 -0.15 -32.84
N SER A 470 -18.16 -0.44 -34.05
CA SER A 470 -16.73 -0.79 -34.20
C SER A 470 -15.86 0.38 -33.73
N VAL A 471 -14.79 0.08 -32.97
CA VAL A 471 -13.92 1.11 -32.37
C VAL A 471 -12.47 0.75 -32.60
N THR A 472 -11.67 1.75 -32.97
CA THR A 472 -10.22 1.64 -33.01
C THR A 472 -9.64 2.46 -31.86
N TYR A 473 -8.89 1.82 -30.97
CA TYR A 473 -8.17 2.51 -29.90
C TYR A 473 -6.77 2.97 -30.34
N ALA A 474 -6.17 2.29 -31.32
CA ALA A 474 -4.81 2.58 -31.79
C ALA A 474 -3.71 2.56 -30.70
N ASN A 475 -4.00 2.01 -29.53
CA ASN A 475 -3.01 1.69 -28.49
C ASN A 475 -2.36 0.32 -28.76
N ASN A 476 -1.16 0.13 -28.22
CA ASN A 476 -0.50 -1.17 -28.20
C ASN A 476 -0.98 -1.97 -27.00
N LEU A 477 -1.22 -3.27 -27.16
CA LEU A 477 -1.50 -4.19 -26.06
C LEU A 477 -0.22 -4.93 -25.66
N ARG A 478 0.03 -5.06 -24.35
CA ARG A 478 1.12 -5.89 -23.82
C ARG A 478 0.61 -6.75 -22.67
N ALA A 479 0.58 -8.06 -22.83
CA ALA A 479 0.25 -8.98 -21.75
C ALA A 479 1.52 -9.52 -21.07
N SER A 480 1.60 -9.36 -19.76
CA SER A 480 2.72 -9.84 -18.93
C SER A 480 2.28 -10.77 -17.79
N ALA A 481 0.99 -11.10 -17.73
CA ALA A 481 0.40 -12.10 -16.85
C ALA A 481 -0.95 -12.56 -17.43
N SER A 482 -1.48 -13.69 -16.96
CA SER A 482 -2.80 -14.19 -17.38
C SER A 482 -3.87 -13.12 -17.16
N SER A 483 -4.58 -12.75 -18.23
CA SER A 483 -5.43 -11.56 -18.28
C SER A 483 -6.66 -11.78 -19.16
N GLY A 484 -7.62 -10.85 -19.08
CA GLY A 484 -8.85 -10.88 -19.88
C GLY A 484 -9.00 -9.67 -20.80
N ILE A 485 -9.59 -9.89 -21.98
CA ILE A 485 -10.18 -8.83 -22.80
C ILE A 485 -11.63 -9.22 -23.06
N ASN A 486 -12.55 -8.43 -22.54
CA ASN A 486 -13.96 -8.58 -22.82
C ASN A 486 -14.37 -7.58 -23.90
N VAL A 487 -14.81 -8.07 -25.06
CA VAL A 487 -15.40 -7.27 -26.14
C VAL A 487 -16.93 -7.46 -26.20
N ASP A 488 -17.51 -8.16 -25.22
CA ASP A 488 -18.94 -8.43 -25.12
C ASP A 488 -19.76 -7.17 -24.79
N ARG A 489 -21.00 -7.13 -25.30
CA ARG A 489 -21.88 -5.95 -25.19
C ARG A 489 -23.09 -6.17 -24.33
N ALA A 490 -23.66 -5.05 -23.87
CA ALA A 490 -24.91 -5.00 -23.14
C ALA A 490 -26.16 -5.14 -24.05
N SER A 491 -26.03 -5.00 -25.38
CA SER A 491 -27.15 -5.06 -26.32
C SER A 491 -26.86 -5.96 -27.53
N SER A 492 -27.92 -6.51 -28.13
CA SER A 492 -27.84 -7.41 -29.29
C SER A 492 -27.32 -6.70 -30.54
N GLY A 493 -26.34 -7.29 -31.23
CA GLY A 493 -25.84 -6.82 -32.53
C GLY A 493 -24.71 -7.72 -33.04
N SER A 494 -24.44 -7.70 -34.35
CA SER A 494 -23.46 -8.59 -34.99
C SER A 494 -22.39 -7.84 -35.80
N ASN A 495 -21.25 -8.51 -36.04
CA ASN A 495 -20.18 -8.09 -36.96
C ASN A 495 -19.48 -6.77 -36.59
N ARG A 496 -19.11 -6.63 -35.32
CA ARG A 496 -18.48 -5.43 -34.77
C ARG A 496 -17.09 -5.79 -34.24
N THR A 497 -16.14 -4.89 -34.43
CA THR A 497 -14.72 -5.17 -34.14
C THR A 497 -14.12 -4.09 -33.26
N VAL A 498 -13.38 -4.50 -32.25
CA VAL A 498 -12.49 -3.65 -31.46
C VAL A 498 -11.08 -3.81 -32.01
N THR A 499 -10.46 -2.73 -32.47
CA THR A 499 -9.14 -2.75 -33.11
C THR A 499 -8.07 -2.08 -32.25
N PHE A 500 -6.96 -2.79 -32.04
CA PHE A 500 -5.73 -2.29 -31.41
C PHE A 500 -4.55 -2.29 -32.40
N SER A 501 -3.51 -1.53 -32.06
CA SER A 501 -2.36 -1.34 -32.96
C SER A 501 -1.43 -2.54 -33.00
N ALA A 502 -1.05 -3.08 -31.85
CA ALA A 502 -0.11 -4.20 -31.76
C ALA A 502 -0.47 -5.06 -30.54
N LEU A 503 -0.01 -6.30 -30.51
CA LEU A 503 -0.12 -7.17 -29.35
C LEU A 503 1.23 -7.83 -29.06
N THR A 504 1.77 -7.59 -27.87
CA THR A 504 2.96 -8.27 -27.36
C THR A 504 2.59 -9.13 -26.16
N THR A 505 3.15 -10.32 -26.04
CA THR A 505 2.97 -11.20 -24.88
C THR A 505 4.33 -11.67 -24.33
N GLU A 506 4.42 -11.84 -23.02
CA GLU A 506 5.66 -12.19 -22.30
C GLU A 506 5.45 -13.36 -21.33
N GLY A 507 6.11 -14.49 -21.58
CA GLY A 507 6.02 -15.70 -20.74
C GLY A 507 4.83 -16.60 -21.06
N GLU A 508 4.62 -17.62 -20.21
CA GLU A 508 3.46 -18.52 -20.29
C GLU A 508 2.25 -17.85 -19.64
N LEU A 509 1.25 -17.47 -20.45
CA LEU A 509 0.05 -16.81 -19.96
C LEU A 509 -1.18 -17.13 -20.81
N THR A 510 -2.34 -17.12 -20.17
CA THR A 510 -3.63 -17.22 -20.86
C THR A 510 -4.20 -15.83 -21.09
N LEU A 511 -4.53 -15.51 -22.34
CA LEU A 511 -5.30 -14.31 -22.68
C LEU A 511 -6.73 -14.73 -23.04
N THR A 512 -7.65 -14.54 -22.11
CA THR A 512 -9.06 -14.90 -22.34
C THR A 512 -9.75 -13.77 -23.08
N ILE A 513 -10.33 -14.06 -24.25
CA ILE A 513 -11.06 -13.08 -25.05
C ILE A 513 -12.53 -13.48 -25.09
N THR A 514 -13.39 -12.72 -24.41
CA THR A 514 -14.83 -12.99 -24.35
C THR A 514 -15.60 -12.02 -25.22
N GLY A 515 -16.68 -12.49 -25.85
CA GLY A 515 -17.61 -11.68 -26.64
C GLY A 515 -18.82 -12.52 -27.04
N ALA A 516 -20.00 -11.93 -27.19
CA ALA A 516 -21.16 -12.61 -27.75
C ALA A 516 -21.35 -12.27 -29.24
N ASN A 517 -22.42 -12.77 -29.85
CA ASN A 517 -23.07 -12.21 -31.05
C ASN A 517 -22.20 -11.80 -32.27
N GLY A 518 -21.00 -12.33 -32.47
CA GLY A 518 -20.13 -11.95 -33.59
C GLY A 518 -19.36 -10.64 -33.38
N TYR A 519 -19.07 -10.31 -32.12
CA TYR A 519 -18.04 -9.35 -31.76
C TYR A 519 -16.65 -9.97 -31.91
N GLY A 520 -15.68 -9.17 -32.32
CA GLY A 520 -14.30 -9.64 -32.44
C GLY A 520 -13.26 -8.64 -31.99
N LEU A 521 -12.07 -9.16 -31.72
CA LEU A 521 -10.85 -8.39 -31.48
C LEU A 521 -10.02 -8.39 -32.77
N ALA A 522 -9.55 -7.22 -33.20
CA ALA A 522 -8.57 -7.10 -34.27
C ALA A 522 -7.28 -6.45 -33.78
N VAL A 523 -6.15 -6.91 -34.32
CA VAL A 523 -4.83 -6.29 -34.16
C VAL A 523 -4.31 -5.91 -35.53
N SER A 524 -4.16 -4.60 -35.77
CA SER A 524 -3.87 -4.07 -37.10
C SER A 524 -2.39 -4.18 -37.50
N GLY A 525 -1.49 -4.03 -36.54
CA GLY A 525 -0.04 -4.09 -36.68
C GLY A 525 0.56 -5.38 -36.12
N ALA A 526 1.85 -5.34 -35.80
CA ALA A 526 2.61 -6.54 -35.43
C ALA A 526 2.04 -7.23 -34.17
N THR A 527 2.00 -8.56 -34.21
CA THR A 527 1.76 -9.40 -33.05
C THR A 527 3.02 -10.19 -32.74
N SER A 528 3.54 -10.04 -31.51
CA SER A 528 4.80 -10.65 -31.09
C SER A 528 4.62 -11.47 -29.82
N ILE A 529 5.12 -12.70 -29.83
CA ILE A 529 5.15 -13.60 -28.66
C ILE A 529 6.61 -13.83 -28.29
N THR A 530 7.07 -13.18 -27.22
CA THR A 530 8.49 -13.10 -26.83
C THR A 530 8.74 -13.60 -25.40
N ASN A 531 9.96 -14.08 -25.11
CA ASN A 531 10.41 -14.66 -23.83
C ASN A 531 9.72 -15.95 -23.38
N LEU A 532 10.23 -17.11 -23.82
CA LEU A 532 9.85 -18.41 -23.27
C LEU A 532 11.11 -19.15 -22.83
N PRO A 533 11.37 -19.29 -21.51
CA PRO A 533 12.49 -20.10 -21.04
C PRO A 533 12.23 -21.61 -21.25
N THR A 534 10.98 -21.99 -21.47
CA THR A 534 10.50 -23.36 -21.70
C THR A 534 9.12 -23.24 -22.37
N ALA A 535 8.66 -24.25 -23.12
CA ALA A 535 7.48 -24.21 -23.98
C ALA A 535 6.21 -23.61 -23.30
N GLY A 536 5.95 -22.32 -23.51
CA GLY A 536 4.76 -21.64 -23.01
C GLY A 536 3.74 -21.39 -24.13
N THR A 537 2.46 -21.41 -23.75
CA THR A 537 1.33 -21.36 -24.67
C THR A 537 0.53 -20.08 -24.48
N LEU A 538 0.43 -19.22 -25.50
CA LEU A 538 -0.61 -18.19 -25.54
C LEU A 538 -1.92 -18.87 -25.90
N THR A 539 -2.78 -19.12 -24.91
CA THR A 539 -4.13 -19.62 -25.17
C THR A 539 -5.07 -18.46 -25.38
N VAL A 540 -5.58 -18.32 -26.60
CA VAL A 540 -6.71 -17.46 -26.93
C VAL A 540 -7.99 -18.27 -26.75
N ASN A 541 -8.64 -18.10 -25.60
CA ASN A 541 -9.95 -18.68 -25.38
C ASN A 541 -11.00 -17.74 -25.94
N THR A 542 -11.58 -18.12 -27.07
CA THR A 542 -12.68 -17.44 -27.75
C THR A 542 -14.01 -17.95 -27.22
N ALA A 543 -14.40 -17.49 -26.03
CA ALA A 543 -15.71 -17.79 -25.48
C ALA A 543 -16.81 -16.96 -26.18
N GLY A 544 -16.87 -17.05 -27.52
CA GLY A 544 -17.90 -16.42 -28.38
C GLY A 544 -17.44 -15.26 -29.29
N ALA A 545 -16.16 -14.84 -29.25
CA ALA A 545 -15.61 -13.76 -30.07
C ALA A 545 -14.65 -14.24 -31.17
N ASP A 546 -14.64 -13.61 -32.36
CA ASP A 546 -13.62 -13.85 -33.40
C ASP A 546 -12.35 -13.04 -33.11
N VAL A 547 -11.16 -13.58 -33.42
CA VAL A 547 -9.88 -12.87 -33.21
C VAL A 547 -9.09 -12.78 -34.51
N LYS A 548 -8.83 -11.55 -34.97
CA LYS A 548 -8.18 -11.28 -36.24
C LYS A 548 -6.83 -10.57 -36.07
N PHE A 549 -5.76 -11.20 -36.56
CA PHE A 549 -4.45 -10.56 -36.72
C PHE A 549 -4.29 -10.17 -38.20
N SER A 550 -4.21 -8.87 -38.50
CA SER A 550 -3.98 -8.40 -39.87
C SER A 550 -2.56 -7.90 -40.14
N GLY A 551 -1.77 -7.67 -39.08
CA GLY A 551 -0.32 -7.49 -39.20
C GLY A 551 0.45 -8.81 -39.13
N GLY A 552 1.77 -8.74 -39.29
CA GLY A 552 2.63 -9.91 -39.16
C GLY A 552 2.57 -10.52 -37.75
N VAL A 553 2.50 -11.84 -37.67
CA VAL A 553 2.59 -12.62 -36.42
C VAL A 553 3.98 -13.23 -36.33
N THR A 554 4.71 -12.92 -35.25
CA THR A 554 6.03 -13.49 -34.97
C THR A 554 5.95 -14.35 -33.72
N LEU A 555 6.30 -15.63 -33.86
CA LEU A 555 6.42 -16.58 -32.76
C LEU A 555 7.90 -16.74 -32.43
N GLY A 556 8.28 -16.53 -31.16
CA GLY A 556 9.57 -16.96 -30.64
C GLY A 556 9.58 -18.48 -30.40
N VAL A 557 9.86 -18.90 -29.17
CA VAL A 557 10.00 -20.30 -28.73
C VAL A 557 8.68 -20.94 -28.23
N GLY A 558 7.52 -20.55 -28.79
CA GLY A 558 6.19 -20.82 -28.20
C GLY A 558 5.08 -21.28 -29.12
N THR A 559 3.94 -21.61 -28.51
CA THR A 559 2.72 -22.05 -29.22
C THR A 559 1.61 -21.01 -29.08
N LEU A 560 0.97 -20.69 -30.21
CA LEU A 560 -0.33 -20.03 -30.23
C LEU A 560 -1.40 -21.11 -30.21
N ALA A 561 -2.11 -21.25 -29.10
CA ALA A 561 -3.23 -22.19 -28.98
C ALA A 561 -4.55 -21.42 -28.99
N LYS A 562 -5.54 -22.02 -29.64
CA LYS A 562 -6.90 -21.53 -29.65
C LYS A 562 -7.81 -22.54 -28.97
N THR A 563 -8.70 -22.03 -28.13
CA THR A 563 -9.80 -22.81 -27.58
C THR A 563 -11.12 -22.07 -27.87
N GLY A 564 -12.18 -22.83 -28.17
CA GLY A 564 -13.50 -22.28 -28.51
C GLY A 564 -13.90 -22.34 -30.00
N PRO A 565 -15.19 -22.10 -30.31
CA PRO A 565 -15.78 -22.38 -31.63
C PRO A 565 -15.61 -21.27 -32.68
N LYS A 566 -15.16 -20.06 -32.30
CA LYS A 566 -15.12 -18.85 -33.16
C LYS A 566 -13.74 -18.64 -33.78
N THR A 567 -13.65 -18.08 -35.00
CA THR A 567 -12.45 -18.23 -35.87
C THR A 567 -11.28 -17.39 -35.41
#